data_AF-A0AAW7KRB7-F1
#
_entry.id   AF-A0AAW7KRB7-F1
#
_cell.length_a   1.000
_cell.length_b   1.000
_cell.length_c   1.000
_cell.angle_alpha   90.00
_cell.angle_beta   90.00
_cell.angle_gamma   90.00
#
_symmetry.space_group_name_H-M   'P 1'
#
loop_
_entity.id
_entity.type
_entity.pdbx_description
1 polymer ?
#
loop_
_entity_poly.entity_id
_entity_poly.type
_entity_poly.pdbx_seq_one_letter_code
_entity_poly.pdbx_strand_id
1 'polypeptide(L)'
;ISFRNTIENGVLNKVVITDQLPKGLTYVKDSLTSVGDEPKPISLKEANGTITAEYPSITDMKERSIRFKVIVNEEAKAGETILNKAKVDDTVNPPEEPEVPVVPEAKAGKLTATKTVNNAKPKLGEAIEYTISFRNTVENGVLNK
;
A
#
# COMPACT_ATOMS: atom_id res chain seq x y z
N ILE A 1 -3.97 -10.18 7.52
CA ILE A 1 -4.45 -11.49 7.00
C ILE A 1 -4.94 -12.31 8.18
N SER A 2 -6.15 -12.87 8.12
CA SER A 2 -6.73 -13.73 9.17
C SER A 2 -7.07 -15.09 8.60
N PHE A 3 -6.96 -16.15 9.41
CA PHE A 3 -7.32 -17.51 9.03
C PHE A 3 -7.77 -18.32 10.26
N ARG A 4 -8.53 -19.39 10.03
CA ARG A 4 -8.91 -20.38 11.04
C ARG A 4 -9.18 -21.72 10.37
N ASN A 5 -9.00 -22.82 11.11
CA ASN A 5 -9.57 -24.10 10.71
C ASN A 5 -11.11 -24.01 10.78
N THR A 6 -11.78 -24.53 9.75
CA THR A 6 -13.25 -24.49 9.60
C THR A 6 -13.91 -25.85 9.89
N ILE A 7 -13.13 -26.91 10.04
CA ILE A 7 -13.62 -28.27 10.28
C ILE A 7 -13.45 -28.62 11.76
N GLU A 8 -14.55 -28.94 12.43
CA GLU A 8 -14.54 -29.41 13.81
C GLU A 8 -13.75 -30.71 13.93
N ASN A 9 -12.80 -30.77 14.88
CA ASN A 9 -11.80 -31.84 15.04
C ASN A 9 -10.89 -32.08 13.82
N GLY A 10 -10.94 -31.20 12.81
CA GLY A 10 -10.02 -31.22 11.68
C GLY A 10 -8.61 -30.84 12.11
N VAL A 11 -7.61 -31.37 11.40
CA VAL A 11 -6.20 -31.05 11.63
C VAL A 11 -5.63 -30.42 10.37
N LEU A 12 -5.19 -29.17 10.47
CA LEU A 12 -4.31 -28.56 9.47
C LEU A 12 -2.88 -28.97 9.85
N ASN A 13 -2.20 -29.76 9.01
CA ASN A 13 -0.84 -30.22 9.33
C ASN A 13 0.20 -29.10 9.24
N LYS A 14 -0.03 -28.15 8.34
CA LYS A 14 0.82 -27.00 8.08
C LYS A 14 -0.02 -25.93 7.43
N VAL A 15 0.22 -24.67 7.77
CA VAL A 15 -0.39 -23.53 7.07
C VAL A 15 0.73 -22.60 6.61
N VAL A 16 0.74 -22.29 5.31
CA VAL A 16 1.67 -21.34 4.70
C VAL A 16 0.89 -20.13 4.23
N ILE A 17 1.35 -18.96 4.63
CA ILE A 17 0.78 -17.67 4.22
C ILE A 17 1.83 -16.94 3.42
N THR A 18 1.45 -16.47 2.22
CA THR A 18 2.29 -15.63 1.37
C THR A 18 1.50 -14.42 0.89
N ASP A 19 2.07 -13.22 0.99
CA ASP A 19 1.49 -11.99 0.49
C ASP A 19 2.59 -11.18 -0.19
N GLN A 20 2.50 -11.04 -1.51
CA GLN A 20 3.42 -10.23 -2.29
C GLN A 20 2.84 -8.82 -2.41
N LEU A 21 3.52 -7.85 -1.80
CA LEU A 21 3.08 -6.47 -1.89
C LEU A 21 3.09 -6.00 -3.35
N PRO A 22 1.97 -5.46 -3.85
CA PRO A 22 1.89 -4.87 -5.18
C PRO A 22 2.72 -3.57 -5.25
N LYS A 23 2.94 -3.10 -6.49
CA LYS A 23 3.52 -1.78 -6.72
C LYS A 23 2.67 -0.69 -6.05
N GLY A 24 3.33 0.38 -5.62
CA GLY A 24 2.69 1.43 -4.86
C GLY A 24 2.68 1.20 -3.34
N LEU A 25 3.05 0.01 -2.86
CA LEU A 25 3.19 -0.28 -1.42
C LEU A 25 4.63 -0.64 -1.05
N THR A 26 5.11 -0.09 0.06
CA THR A 26 6.41 -0.42 0.66
C THR A 26 6.21 -0.91 2.08
N TYR A 27 6.80 -2.04 2.43
CA TYR A 27 6.74 -2.59 3.79
C TYR A 27 7.42 -1.65 4.80
N VAL A 28 6.78 -1.46 5.96
CA VAL A 28 7.40 -0.78 7.10
C VAL A 28 8.19 -1.80 7.90
N LYS A 29 9.52 -1.62 7.93
CA LYS A 29 10.44 -2.49 8.66
C LYS A 29 9.99 -2.72 10.11
N ASP A 30 10.17 -3.95 10.58
CA ASP A 30 9.86 -4.38 11.95
C ASP A 30 8.37 -4.25 12.38
N SER A 31 7.45 -4.08 11.42
CA SER A 31 6.01 -4.00 11.70
C SER A 31 5.27 -5.35 11.68
N LEU A 32 5.92 -6.39 11.16
CA LEU A 32 5.35 -7.73 11.00
C LEU A 32 5.22 -8.45 12.35
N THR A 33 3.99 -8.83 12.68
CA THR A 33 3.63 -9.48 13.94
C THR A 33 2.56 -10.56 13.72
N SER A 34 2.52 -11.57 14.59
CA SER A 34 1.44 -12.56 14.65
C SER A 34 0.54 -12.30 15.85
N VAL A 35 -0.77 -12.49 15.66
CA VAL A 35 -1.81 -12.25 16.68
C VAL A 35 -2.76 -13.43 16.71
N GLY A 36 -3.18 -13.83 17.91
CA GLY A 36 -4.02 -15.02 18.14
C GLY A 36 -3.35 -16.03 19.07
N ASP A 37 -4.04 -17.13 19.31
CA ASP A 37 -3.62 -18.19 20.22
C ASP A 37 -2.52 -19.08 19.62
N GLU A 38 -1.86 -19.86 20.49
CA GLU A 38 -0.90 -20.90 20.09
C GLU A 38 -1.53 -21.91 19.12
N PRO A 39 -0.77 -22.47 18.15
CA PRO A 39 0.66 -22.26 17.98
C PRO A 39 0.99 -20.93 17.29
N LYS A 40 2.10 -20.31 17.71
CA LYS A 40 2.75 -19.23 16.96
C LYS A 40 3.39 -19.76 15.67
N PRO A 41 3.64 -18.88 14.67
CA PRO A 41 4.33 -19.29 13.45
C PRO A 41 5.77 -19.72 13.76
N ILE A 42 6.21 -20.79 13.12
CA ILE A 42 7.61 -21.26 13.16
C ILE A 42 8.52 -20.43 12.26
N SER A 43 7.95 -19.72 11.28
CA SER A 43 8.64 -18.72 10.48
C SER A 43 7.71 -17.54 10.24
N LEU A 44 8.21 -16.32 10.42
CA LEU A 44 7.50 -15.08 10.13
C LEU A 44 8.54 -14.08 9.64
N LYS A 45 8.49 -13.74 8.34
CA LYS A 45 9.49 -12.88 7.72
C LYS A 45 8.93 -12.08 6.57
N GLU A 46 9.55 -10.93 6.35
CA GLU A 46 9.42 -10.17 5.12
C GLU A 46 10.75 -10.28 4.36
N ALA A 47 10.67 -10.46 3.04
CA ALA A 47 11.82 -10.40 2.16
C ALA A 47 11.39 -9.85 0.78
N ASN A 48 12.02 -8.78 0.33
CA ASN A 48 11.81 -8.17 -1.00
C ASN A 48 10.33 -7.84 -1.30
N GLY A 49 9.58 -7.38 -0.29
CA GLY A 49 8.16 -7.07 -0.40
C GLY A 49 7.25 -8.30 -0.31
N THR A 50 7.79 -9.50 -0.10
CA THR A 50 6.98 -10.71 0.15
C THR A 50 6.91 -10.97 1.66
N ILE A 51 5.71 -10.93 2.21
CA ILE A 51 5.41 -11.39 3.56
C ILE A 51 5.19 -12.90 3.50
N THR A 52 5.90 -13.64 4.35
CA THR A 52 5.72 -15.09 4.47
C THR A 52 5.59 -15.50 5.92
N ALA A 53 4.68 -16.44 6.19
CA ALA A 53 4.58 -17.10 7.48
C ALA A 53 4.27 -18.57 7.32
N GLU A 54 4.79 -19.36 8.25
CA GLU A 54 4.55 -20.78 8.33
C GLU A 54 4.10 -21.13 9.74
N TYR A 55 2.94 -21.78 9.86
CA TYR A 55 2.43 -22.33 11.10
C TYR A 55 2.59 -23.86 11.11
N PRO A 56 2.86 -24.43 12.29
CA PRO A 56 2.88 -25.87 12.47
C PRO A 56 1.43 -26.41 12.47
N SER A 57 1.24 -27.64 12.95
CA SER A 57 -0.08 -28.24 13.02
C SER A 57 -1.05 -27.46 13.91
N ILE A 58 -2.27 -27.23 13.41
CA ILE A 58 -3.37 -26.55 14.11
C ILE A 58 -4.57 -27.49 14.16
N THR A 59 -5.08 -27.71 15.36
CA THR A 59 -6.19 -28.65 15.63
C THR A 59 -7.46 -27.96 16.15
N ASP A 60 -7.35 -26.72 16.62
CA ASP A 60 -8.49 -25.92 17.04
C ASP A 60 -9.07 -25.09 15.90
N MET A 61 -10.22 -24.45 16.15
CA MET A 61 -10.92 -23.58 15.20
C MET A 61 -10.72 -22.08 15.52
N LYS A 62 -9.69 -21.75 16.31
CA LYS A 62 -9.46 -20.37 16.75
C LYS A 62 -8.84 -19.54 15.64
N GLU A 63 -9.19 -18.27 15.60
CA GLU A 63 -8.66 -17.35 14.61
C GLU A 63 -7.23 -16.94 14.95
N ARG A 64 -6.39 -16.92 13.91
CA ARG A 64 -5.02 -16.40 13.94
C ARG A 64 -4.86 -15.39 12.81
N SER A 65 -4.00 -14.42 13.03
CA SER A 65 -3.75 -13.37 12.04
C SER A 65 -2.30 -12.94 12.02
N ILE A 66 -1.90 -12.37 10.88
CA ILE A 66 -0.64 -11.68 10.69
C ILE A 66 -0.95 -10.22 10.37
N ARG A 67 -0.22 -9.33 11.04
CA ARG A 67 -0.34 -7.88 10.90
C ARG A 67 1.00 -7.29 10.48
N PHE A 68 0.97 -6.38 9.54
CA PHE A 68 2.10 -5.59 9.09
C PHE A 68 1.60 -4.21 8.66
N LYS A 69 2.51 -3.25 8.57
CA LYS A 69 2.24 -1.90 8.08
C LYS A 69 2.92 -1.72 6.72
N VAL A 70 2.29 -0.91 5.88
CA VAL A 70 2.83 -0.48 4.59
C VAL A 70 2.73 1.04 4.45
N ILE A 71 3.60 1.61 3.64
CA ILE A 71 3.54 2.99 3.17
C ILE A 71 3.07 2.96 1.72
N VAL A 72 2.08 3.80 1.39
CA VAL A 72 1.75 4.09 0.00
C VAL A 72 2.86 4.99 -0.56
N ASN A 73 3.61 4.49 -1.54
CA ASN A 73 4.78 5.17 -2.09
C ASN A 73 4.45 5.94 -3.39
N GLU A 74 5.45 6.57 -4.00
CA GLU A 74 5.28 7.44 -5.18
C GLU A 74 4.96 6.68 -6.49
N GLU A 75 5.14 5.36 -6.53
CA GLU A 75 4.69 4.55 -7.67
C GLU A 75 3.17 4.36 -7.68
N ALA A 76 2.51 4.60 -6.54
CA ALA A 76 1.07 4.59 -6.44
C ALA A 76 0.48 5.82 -7.14
N LYS A 77 -0.53 5.59 -7.98
CA LYS A 77 -1.27 6.68 -8.60
C LYS A 77 -2.53 6.98 -7.79
N ALA A 78 -2.71 8.26 -7.50
CA ALA A 78 -3.90 8.73 -6.82
C ALA A 78 -5.17 8.41 -7.63
N GLY A 79 -6.19 7.90 -6.95
CA GLY A 79 -7.46 7.47 -7.57
C GLY A 79 -7.41 6.11 -8.28
N GLU A 80 -6.23 5.52 -8.52
CA GLU A 80 -6.14 4.14 -9.03
C GLU A 80 -6.19 3.14 -7.88
N THR A 81 -6.85 2.00 -8.10
CA THR A 81 -6.96 0.94 -7.07
C THR A 81 -5.68 0.12 -7.00
N ILE A 82 -5.16 -0.03 -5.79
CA ILE A 82 -4.12 -1.00 -5.44
C ILE A 82 -4.83 -2.19 -4.79
N LEU A 83 -4.76 -3.36 -5.42
CA LEU A 83 -5.32 -4.60 -4.88
C LEU A 83 -4.20 -5.43 -4.23
N ASN A 84 -4.23 -5.56 -2.92
CA ASN A 84 -3.31 -6.44 -2.18
C ASN A 84 -3.97 -7.80 -1.96
N LYS A 85 -3.28 -8.88 -2.34
CA LYS A 85 -3.81 -10.24 -2.33
C LYS A 85 -2.85 -11.17 -1.60
N ALA A 86 -3.36 -11.83 -0.57
CA ALA A 86 -2.63 -12.88 0.14
C ALA A 86 -3.08 -14.26 -0.36
N LYS A 87 -2.26 -15.26 -0.08
CA LYS A 87 -2.55 -16.68 -0.28
C LYS A 87 -2.37 -17.40 1.05
N VAL A 88 -3.36 -18.19 1.44
CA VAL A 88 -3.34 -19.06 2.63
C VAL A 88 -3.51 -20.50 2.15
N ASP A 89 -2.49 -21.31 2.38
CA ASP A 89 -2.36 -22.67 1.84
C ASP A 89 -2.20 -23.66 2.98
N ASP A 90 -3.11 -24.64 3.08
CA ASP A 90 -3.07 -25.71 4.08
C ASP A 90 -2.49 -27.02 3.52
N THR A 91 -1.99 -27.01 2.28
CA THR A 91 -1.42 -28.12 1.51
C THR A 91 -2.37 -29.24 1.10
N VAL A 92 -3.64 -29.18 1.51
CA VAL A 92 -4.63 -30.24 1.28
C VAL A 92 -5.78 -29.74 0.41
N ASN A 93 -6.32 -28.56 0.74
CA ASN A 93 -7.41 -27.92 0.03
C ASN A 93 -6.88 -26.88 -0.97
N PRO A 94 -7.70 -26.45 -1.94
CA PRO A 94 -7.37 -25.28 -2.73
C PRO A 94 -7.05 -24.08 -1.83
N PRO A 95 -6.01 -23.31 -2.14
CA PRO A 95 -5.60 -22.19 -1.30
C PRO A 95 -6.67 -21.10 -1.30
N GLU A 96 -6.85 -20.48 -0.14
CA GLU A 96 -7.71 -19.31 0.02
C GLU A 96 -6.93 -18.05 -0.32
N GLU A 97 -7.55 -17.13 -1.07
CA GLU A 97 -6.87 -15.94 -1.59
C GLU A 97 -7.59 -14.64 -1.21
N PRO A 98 -7.57 -14.24 0.06
CA PRO A 98 -8.21 -13.00 0.49
C PRO A 98 -7.50 -11.78 -0.10
N GLU A 99 -8.29 -10.81 -0.56
CA GLU A 99 -7.81 -9.57 -1.15
C GLU A 99 -8.56 -8.35 -0.61
N VAL A 100 -7.87 -7.22 -0.52
CA VAL A 100 -8.46 -5.95 -0.07
C VAL A 100 -7.95 -4.81 -0.96
N PRO A 101 -8.83 -4.02 -1.58
CA PRO A 101 -8.45 -2.86 -2.37
C PRO A 101 -8.18 -1.63 -1.48
N VAL A 102 -7.22 -0.81 -1.90
CA VAL A 102 -6.95 0.52 -1.35
C VAL A 102 -6.87 1.51 -2.50
N VAL A 103 -7.50 2.68 -2.36
CA VAL A 103 -7.41 3.76 -3.35
C VAL A 103 -6.66 4.93 -2.71
N PRO A 104 -5.42 5.22 -3.13
CA PRO A 104 -4.67 6.36 -2.65
C PRO A 104 -5.37 7.67 -3.00
N GLU A 105 -5.45 8.57 -2.04
CA GLU A 105 -5.96 9.93 -2.28
C GLU A 105 -4.87 10.82 -2.86
N ALA A 106 -5.27 11.73 -3.74
CA ALA A 106 -4.37 12.77 -4.23
C ALA A 106 -4.09 13.77 -3.10
N LYS A 107 -2.85 14.24 -3.02
CA LYS A 107 -2.54 15.39 -2.17
C LYS A 107 -3.19 16.64 -2.75
N ALA A 108 -3.58 17.59 -1.91
CA ALA A 108 -3.99 18.90 -2.39
C ALA A 108 -2.78 19.61 -3.04
N GLY A 109 -2.95 20.06 -4.28
CA GLY A 109 -1.95 20.86 -4.99
C GLY A 109 -1.79 22.25 -4.38
N LYS A 110 -0.66 22.90 -4.68
CA LYS A 110 -0.43 24.30 -4.31
C LYS A 110 0.09 25.08 -5.50
N LEU A 111 -0.62 26.15 -5.86
CA LEU A 111 -0.26 27.00 -6.99
C LEU A 111 0.76 28.05 -6.56
N THR A 112 1.79 28.25 -7.37
CA THR A 112 2.61 29.46 -7.35
C THR A 112 2.56 30.11 -8.72
N ALA A 113 2.53 31.45 -8.77
CA ALA A 113 2.53 32.21 -10.00
C ALA A 113 3.49 33.40 -9.92
N THR A 114 4.09 33.76 -11.05
CA THR A 114 4.94 34.94 -11.22
C THR A 114 4.45 35.74 -12.41
N LYS A 115 4.63 37.07 -12.35
CA LYS A 115 4.36 37.99 -13.46
C LYS A 115 5.61 38.81 -13.73
N THR A 116 6.04 38.84 -14.97
CA THR A 116 7.19 39.65 -15.42
C THR A 116 6.75 40.57 -16.56
N VAL A 117 7.54 41.61 -16.79
CA VAL A 117 7.40 42.52 -17.92
C VAL A 117 8.73 42.57 -18.66
N ASN A 118 8.71 42.60 -19.98
CA ASN A 118 9.93 42.66 -20.79
C ASN A 118 10.67 44.01 -20.66
N ASN A 119 9.94 45.10 -20.37
CA ASN A 119 10.49 46.43 -20.11
C ASN A 119 9.69 47.15 -18.99
N ALA A 120 10.34 47.38 -17.84
CA ALA A 120 9.71 48.05 -16.69
C ALA A 120 9.62 49.58 -16.81
N LYS A 121 10.27 50.19 -17.82
CA LYS A 121 10.29 51.64 -18.05
C LYS A 121 10.18 51.95 -19.56
N PRO A 122 9.05 51.66 -20.21
CA PRO A 122 8.85 51.99 -21.62
C PRO A 122 8.68 53.50 -21.83
N LYS A 123 8.93 53.94 -23.06
CA LYS A 123 8.56 55.29 -23.52
C LYS A 123 7.10 55.32 -23.95
N LEU A 124 6.51 56.52 -24.02
CA LEU A 124 5.16 56.71 -24.54
C LEU A 124 5.09 56.23 -25.99
N GLY A 125 4.11 55.36 -26.28
CA GLY A 125 3.92 54.75 -27.60
C GLY A 125 4.66 53.42 -27.81
N GLU A 126 5.51 52.98 -26.88
CA GLU A 126 6.15 51.65 -26.95
C GLU A 126 5.21 50.55 -26.46
N ALA A 127 5.18 49.43 -27.17
CA ALA A 127 4.51 48.22 -26.72
C ALA A 127 5.39 47.45 -25.72
N ILE A 128 4.75 46.90 -24.68
CA ILE A 128 5.40 46.01 -23.70
C ILE A 128 4.66 44.68 -23.64
N GLU A 129 5.38 43.64 -23.23
CA GLU A 129 4.85 42.29 -23.06
C GLU A 129 4.91 41.90 -21.59
N TYR A 130 3.80 41.36 -21.08
CA TYR A 130 3.73 40.75 -19.77
C TYR A 130 3.68 39.22 -19.90
N THR A 131 4.48 38.54 -19.10
CA THR A 131 4.47 37.08 -19.01
C THR A 131 3.95 36.67 -17.64
N ILE A 132 2.93 35.81 -17.63
CA ILE A 132 2.43 35.17 -16.41
C ILE A 132 2.83 33.70 -16.48
N SER A 133 3.55 33.22 -15.48
CA SER A 133 3.96 31.81 -15.35
C SER A 133 3.40 31.24 -14.07
N PHE A 134 2.96 29.98 -14.10
CA PHE A 134 2.48 29.29 -12.91
C PHE A 134 2.91 27.83 -12.90
N ARG A 135 2.98 27.23 -11.71
CA ARG A 135 3.22 25.79 -11.54
C ARG A 135 2.59 25.27 -10.26
N ASN A 136 2.31 23.97 -10.24
CA ASN A 136 2.03 23.24 -9.01
C ASN A 136 3.34 22.96 -8.26
N THR A 137 3.37 23.18 -6.94
CA THR A 137 4.55 22.97 -6.10
C THR A 137 4.46 21.71 -5.23
N VAL A 138 3.37 20.95 -5.32
CA VAL A 138 3.17 19.70 -4.58
C VAL A 138 3.26 18.53 -5.55
N GLU A 139 4.24 17.65 -5.32
CA GLU A 139 4.41 16.41 -6.07
C GLU A 139 3.19 15.49 -5.91
N ASN A 140 2.68 15.00 -7.04
CA ASN A 140 1.42 14.24 -7.15
C ASN A 140 0.20 14.98 -6.54
N GLY A 141 0.32 16.28 -6.28
CA GLY A 141 -0.78 17.11 -5.82
C GLY A 141 -1.71 17.47 -6.98
N VAL A 142 -3.00 17.55 -6.73
CA VAL A 142 -3.98 18.00 -7.74
C VAL A 142 -4.48 19.40 -7.39
N LEU A 143 -4.41 20.32 -8.35
CA LEU A 143 -5.03 21.64 -8.23
C LEU A 143 -6.52 21.48 -8.55
N ASN A 144 -7.36 21.47 -7.51
CA ASN A 144 -8.81 21.42 -7.65
C ASN A 144 -9.40 22.83 -7.73
N LYS A 145 -10.55 22.95 -8.41
CA LYS A 145 -11.31 24.19 -8.59
C LYS A 145 -11.99 24.65 -7.30
#